data_AF-A0A832Q7V3-F1
#
_entry.id   AF-A0A832Q7V3-F1
#
_cell.length_a   1.000
_cell.length_b   1.000
_cell.length_c   1.000
_cell.angle_alpha   90.00
_cell.angle_beta   90.00
_cell.angle_gamma   90.00
#
_symmetry.space_group_name_H-M   'P 1'
#
loop_
_entity.id
_entity.type
_entity.pdbx_description
1 polymer ?
#
loop_
_entity_poly.entity_id
_entity_poly.type
_entity_poly.pdbx_seq_one_letter_code
_entity_poly.pdbx_strand_id
1 'polypeptide(L)'
;MVAVSTVLGALSLSAQLQAAQPDPNAPLPEMGFFITSVGLGKGGDLGGLAGADAHCQALAADAGAGHRTWRAYLSTQGVDAV
;
A
#
# COMPACT_ATOMS: atom_id res chain seq x y z
N MET A 1 12.15 57.84 34.95
CA MET A 1 10.87 57.67 34.25
C MET A 1 10.97 56.40 33.42
N VAL A 2 10.37 55.32 33.91
CA VAL A 2 10.44 53.98 33.34
C VAL A 2 9.36 53.86 32.26
N ALA A 3 9.72 53.35 31.08
CA ALA A 3 8.77 52.77 30.14
C ALA A 3 9.38 51.48 29.58
N VAL A 4 9.50 50.47 30.43
CA VAL A 4 9.70 49.08 30.01
C VAL A 4 8.40 48.66 29.33
N SER A 5 8.38 48.70 28.00
CA SER A 5 7.28 48.16 27.21
C SER A 5 7.61 46.72 26.86
N THR A 6 7.10 45.79 27.66
CA THR A 6 7.11 44.36 27.35
C THR A 6 6.19 44.09 26.16
N VAL A 7 6.72 44.16 24.94
CA VAL A 7 6.11 43.43 23.83
C VAL A 7 6.68 42.03 23.90
N LEU A 8 5.88 41.12 24.45
CA LEU A 8 6.04 39.67 24.34
C LEU A 8 5.87 39.33 22.84
N GLY A 9 6.87 39.65 22.04
CA GLY A 9 6.93 39.27 20.64
C GLY A 9 7.24 37.79 20.60
N ALA A 10 6.20 36.97 20.54
CA ALA A 10 6.34 35.54 20.30
C ALA A 10 7.16 35.36 19.01
N LEU A 11 8.43 35.00 19.17
CA LEU A 11 9.23 34.40 18.11
C LEU A 11 8.55 33.08 17.77
N SER A 12 7.56 33.14 16.89
CA SER A 12 6.91 31.97 16.30
C SER A 12 7.97 31.23 15.50
N LEU A 13 8.70 30.33 16.14
CA LEU A 13 9.58 29.36 15.50
C LEU A 13 8.69 28.40 14.69
N SER A 14 8.23 28.89 13.55
CA SER A 14 7.51 28.10 12.57
C SER A 14 8.56 27.30 11.81
N ALA A 15 9.16 26.31 12.49
CA ALA A 15 9.90 25.26 11.81
C ALA A 15 8.90 24.62 10.85
N GLN A 16 9.09 24.88 9.56
CA GLN A 16 8.18 24.45 8.52
C GLN A 16 8.28 22.93 8.43
N LEU A 17 7.35 22.23 9.08
CA LEU A 17 7.01 20.87 8.67
C LEU A 17 6.33 21.01 7.31
N GLN A 18 7.11 20.97 6.23
CA GLN A 18 6.58 20.64 4.92
C GLN A 18 6.08 19.19 4.97
N ALA A 19 4.86 19.00 5.47
CA ALA A 19 4.10 17.81 5.16
C ALA A 19 3.89 17.84 3.65
N ALA A 20 4.52 16.92 2.92
CA ALA A 20 4.28 16.76 1.49
C ALA A 20 2.76 16.57 1.30
N GLN A 21 2.09 17.61 0.80
CA GLN A 21 0.68 17.52 0.47
C GLN A 21 0.59 16.70 -0.82
N PRO A 22 -0.21 15.61 -0.86
CA PRO A 22 -0.43 14.86 -2.09
C PRO A 22 -0.91 15.80 -3.18
N ASP A 23 -0.24 15.83 -4.32
CA ASP A 23 -0.68 16.61 -5.47
C ASP A 23 -2.04 16.05 -5.93
N PRO A 24 -3.13 16.83 -5.89
CA PRO A 24 -4.45 16.36 -6.30
C PRO A 24 -4.53 15.98 -7.78
N ASN A 25 -3.52 16.36 -8.58
CA ASN A 25 -3.40 16.01 -9.99
C ASN A 25 -2.34 14.92 -10.26
N ALA A 26 -1.66 14.40 -9.24
CA ALA A 26 -0.76 13.27 -9.43
C ALA A 26 -1.56 12.03 -9.88
N PRO A 27 -1.04 11.24 -10.84
CA PRO A 27 -1.62 9.94 -11.16
C PRO A 27 -1.74 9.09 -9.89
N LEU A 28 -2.89 8.43 -9.73
CA LEU A 28 -3.07 7.46 -8.64
C LEU A 28 -1.96 6.40 -8.73
N PRO A 29 -1.37 6.00 -7.60
CA PRO A 29 -0.39 4.94 -7.60
C PRO A 29 -1.04 3.66 -8.14
N GLU A 30 -0.29 2.95 -8.98
CA GLU A 30 -0.78 1.71 -9.58
C GLU A 30 -0.97 0.63 -8.50
N MET A 31 -2.00 -0.21 -8.67
CA MET A 31 -2.31 -1.27 -7.72
C MET A 31 -1.15 -2.29 -7.63
N GLY A 32 -0.72 -2.60 -6.40
CA GLY A 32 0.39 -3.53 -6.13
C GLY A 32 0.09 -4.64 -5.12
N PHE A 33 -1.02 -4.55 -4.39
CA PHE A 33 -1.47 -5.54 -3.43
C PHE A 33 -2.99 -5.53 -3.35
N PHE A 34 -3.60 -6.70 -3.22
CA PHE A 34 -5.02 -6.82 -2.98
C PHE A 34 -5.32 -8.08 -2.16
N ILE A 35 -6.50 -8.09 -1.53
CA ILE A 35 -7.03 -9.24 -0.81
C ILE A 35 -8.04 -9.93 -1.72
N THR A 36 -7.93 -11.24 -1.88
CA THR A 36 -8.87 -12.01 -2.68
C THR A 36 -10.26 -11.96 -2.04
N SER A 37 -11.26 -11.48 -2.78
CA SER A 37 -12.65 -11.42 -2.34
C SER A 37 -13.34 -12.78 -2.35
N VAL A 38 -12.86 -13.71 -3.17
CA VAL A 38 -13.42 -15.05 -3.38
C VAL A 38 -12.35 -16.09 -3.11
N GLY A 39 -12.67 -17.06 -2.24
CA GLY A 39 -11.84 -18.24 -2.01
C GLY A 39 -12.22 -19.40 -2.94
N LEU A 40 -11.33 -20.38 -3.11
CA LEU A 40 -11.54 -21.55 -3.97
C LEU A 40 -12.58 -22.57 -3.43
N GLY A 41 -13.15 -22.33 -2.25
CA GLY A 41 -14.08 -23.28 -1.60
C GLY A 41 -13.40 -24.51 -0.97
N LYS A 42 -12.07 -24.61 -1.04
CA LYS A 42 -11.26 -25.73 -0.48
C LYS A 42 -10.39 -25.33 0.71
N GLY A 43 -10.67 -24.17 1.32
CA GLY A 43 -9.80 -23.62 2.36
C GLY A 43 -8.41 -23.28 1.81
N GLY A 44 -7.36 -23.66 2.55
CA GLY A 44 -5.96 -23.42 2.17
C GLY A 44 -5.39 -24.38 1.12
N ASP A 45 -6.19 -25.32 0.60
CA ASP A 45 -5.78 -26.16 -0.53
C ASP A 45 -5.86 -25.37 -1.85
N LEU A 46 -4.77 -24.67 -2.15
CA LEU A 46 -4.62 -23.83 -3.34
C LEU A 46 -3.97 -24.57 -4.52
N GLY A 47 -3.63 -25.86 -4.39
CA GLY A 47 -2.89 -26.60 -5.41
C GLY A 47 -1.39 -26.23 -5.51
N GLY A 48 -0.81 -25.77 -4.40
CA GLY A 48 0.59 -25.31 -4.33
C GLY A 48 0.76 -23.84 -4.72
N LEU A 49 2.01 -23.35 -4.69
CA LEU A 49 2.33 -21.94 -4.95
C LEU A 49 1.85 -21.50 -6.35
N ALA A 50 2.04 -22.35 -7.36
CA ALA A 50 1.58 -22.07 -8.72
C ALA A 50 0.05 -21.92 -8.81
N GLY A 51 -0.71 -22.73 -8.09
CA GLY A 51 -2.16 -22.61 -8.04
C GLY A 51 -2.63 -21.38 -7.27
N ALA A 52 -1.92 -21.01 -6.20
CA ALA A 52 -2.15 -19.77 -5.48
C ALA A 52 -1.88 -18.52 -6.35
N ASP A 53 -0.76 -18.51 -7.07
CA ASP A 53 -0.40 -17.44 -8.01
C ASP A 53 -1.44 -17.31 -9.14
N ALA A 54 -1.90 -18.44 -9.69
CA ALA A 54 -2.94 -18.46 -10.72
C ALA A 54 -4.27 -17.87 -10.21
N HIS A 55 -4.66 -18.16 -8.96
CA HIS A 55 -5.85 -17.60 -8.34
C HIS A 55 -5.75 -16.07 -8.18
N CYS A 56 -4.59 -15.58 -7.72
CA CYS A 56 -4.33 -14.13 -7.65
C CYS A 56 -4.37 -13.48 -9.04
N GLN A 57 -3.77 -14.12 -10.05
CA GLN A 57 -3.76 -13.60 -11.42
C GLN A 57 -5.17 -13.46 -11.99
N ALA A 58 -6.03 -14.47 -11.79
CA ALA A 58 -7.41 -14.45 -12.29
C ALA A 58 -8.23 -13.31 -11.66
N LEU A 59 -8.19 -13.18 -10.34
CA LEU A 59 -8.94 -12.12 -9.64
C LEU A 59 -8.43 -10.71 -9.99
N ALA A 60 -7.13 -10.56 -10.20
CA ALA A 60 -6.59 -9.28 -10.63
C ALA A 60 -6.99 -8.95 -12.08
N ALA A 61 -7.09 -9.94 -12.96
CA ALA A 61 -7.59 -9.75 -14.32
C ALA A 61 -9.04 -9.28 -14.32
N ASP A 62 -9.90 -9.91 -13.52
CA ASP A 62 -11.30 -9.52 -13.35
C ASP A 62 -11.46 -8.08 -12.80
N ALA A 63 -10.49 -7.63 -11.99
CA ALA A 63 -10.43 -6.27 -11.46
C ALA A 63 -9.78 -5.25 -12.42
N GLY A 64 -9.42 -5.64 -13.65
CA GLY A 64 -8.77 -4.76 -14.64
C GLY A 64 -7.26 -4.58 -14.47
N ALA A 65 -6.63 -5.37 -13.60
CA ALA A 65 -5.20 -5.31 -13.29
C ALA A 65 -4.40 -6.51 -13.82
N GLY A 66 -4.95 -7.25 -14.79
CA GLY A 66 -4.33 -8.48 -15.34
C GLY A 66 -3.06 -8.29 -16.17
N HIS A 67 -2.65 -7.04 -16.42
CA HIS A 67 -1.43 -6.70 -17.17
C HIS A 67 -0.12 -6.89 -16.37
N ARG A 68 -0.23 -7.23 -15.08
CA ARG A 68 0.90 -7.49 -14.18
C ARG A 68 0.99 -8.98 -13.88
N THR A 69 2.16 -9.40 -13.42
CA THR A 69 2.33 -10.70 -12.77
C THR A 69 1.97 -10.58 -11.31
N TRP A 70 0.91 -11.27 -10.89
CA TRP A 70 0.47 -11.33 -9.50
C TRP A 70 1.00 -12.60 -8.83
N ARG A 71 1.47 -12.45 -7.59
CA ARG A 71 1.97 -13.55 -6.76
C ARG A 71 1.18 -13.62 -5.47
N ALA A 72 0.93 -14.82 -4.99
CA ALA A 72 0.31 -15.06 -3.70
C ALA A 72 1.27 -14.69 -2.57
N TYR A 73 0.77 -13.91 -1.60
CA TYR A 73 1.54 -13.55 -0.42
C TYR A 73 1.39 -14.63 0.67
N LEU A 74 2.20 -15.68 0.57
CA LEU A 74 2.23 -16.80 1.50
C LEU A 74 3.63 -17.40 1.59
N SER A 75 3.94 -18.04 2.72
CA SER A 75 5.17 -18.83 2.88
C SER A 75 4.92 -20.28 2.46
N THR A 76 5.90 -20.89 1.81
CA THR A 76 5.87 -22.31 1.43
C THR A 76 7.09 -23.05 1.95
N GLN A 77 7.05 -24.38 1.90
CA GLN A 77 8.14 -25.29 2.26
C GLN A 77 8.25 -26.35 1.16
N GLY A 78 9.47 -26.78 0.83
CA GLY A 78 9.71 -27.81 -0.21
C GLY A 78 10.41 -27.25 -1.45
N VAL A 79 10.38 -28.01 -2.54
CA VAL A 79 10.90 -27.56 -3.83
C VAL A 79 10.11 -26.34 -4.30
N ASP A 80 10.80 -25.35 -4.86
CA ASP A 80 10.22 -24.07 -5.33
C ASP A 80 9.67 -23.15 -4.22
N ALA A 81 10.11 -23.34 -2.97
CA ALA A 81 9.77 -22.43 -1.88
C ALA A 81 10.33 -21.00 -2.14
N VAL A 82 9.48 -20.00 -1.94
CA VAL A 82 9.79 -18.56 -2.04
C VAL A 82 9.68 -17.87 -0.69
#